data_AF-A0A6P3Y867-F1
#
_entry.id   AF-A0A6P3Y867-F1
#
_cell.length_a   1.000
_cell.length_b   1.000
_cell.length_c   1.000
_cell.angle_alpha   90.00
_cell.angle_beta   90.00
_cell.angle_gamma   90.00
#
_symmetry.space_group_name_H-M   'P 1'
#
loop_
_entity.id
_entity.type
_entity.pdbx_description
1 polymer ?
#
loop_
_entity_poly.entity_id
_entity_poly.type
_entity_poly.pdbx_seq_one_letter_code
_entity_poly.pdbx_strand_id
1 'polypeptide(L)'
;MAYSLDPVRLRKFSDNLVKCSEELGTSTTSLSAEALLCAMGRDGKLLDDNGEYIRDAVVQDLKDVISDPSTLKRAQEMLTKCFDDDQSGSIGRERTIKIAIKCIIPILPLFDKPQ
;
A
#
# COMPACT_ATOMS: atom_id res chain seq x y z
N MET A 1 -23.10 2.54 -6.01
CA MET A 1 -22.00 1.75 -6.60
C MET A 1 -21.38 0.97 -5.45
N ALA A 2 -21.49 -0.35 -5.47
CA ALA A 2 -21.04 -1.19 -4.37
C ALA A 2 -19.50 -1.22 -4.36
N TYR A 3 -18.89 -0.76 -3.28
CA TYR A 3 -17.48 -1.01 -3.00
C TYR A 3 -17.42 -2.43 -2.44
N SER A 4 -16.89 -3.36 -3.23
CA SER A 4 -16.77 -4.76 -2.84
C SER A 4 -15.30 -5.13 -2.83
N LEU A 5 -14.83 -5.56 -1.66
CA LEU A 5 -13.55 -6.24 -1.46
C LEU A 5 -13.26 -7.19 -2.64
N ASP A 6 -12.05 -7.10 -3.19
CA ASP A 6 -11.53 -8.05 -4.18
C ASP A 6 -10.60 -9.05 -3.46
N PRO A 7 -11.09 -10.22 -3.07
CA PRO A 7 -10.30 -11.20 -2.33
C PRO A 7 -9.10 -11.73 -3.14
N VAL A 8 -9.19 -11.73 -4.48
CA VAL A 8 -8.08 -12.15 -5.35
C VAL A 8 -6.95 -11.12 -5.25
N ARG A 9 -7.30 -9.84 -5.24
CA ARG A 9 -6.33 -8.75 -5.12
C ARG A 9 -5.67 -8.71 -3.74
N LEU A 10 -6.46 -8.84 -2.68
CA LEU A 10 -5.95 -8.90 -1.30
C LEU A 10 -4.98 -10.09 -1.11
N ARG A 11 -5.33 -11.28 -1.60
CA ARG A 11 -4.44 -12.44 -1.54
C ARG A 11 -3.16 -12.21 -2.35
N LYS A 12 -3.27 -11.69 -3.57
CA LYS A 12 -2.09 -11.38 -4.41
C LYS A 12 -1.15 -10.39 -3.72
N PHE A 13 -1.67 -9.37 -3.06
CA PHE A 13 -0.85 -8.43 -2.28
C PHE A 13 -0.10 -9.15 -1.15
N SER A 14 -0.79 -9.99 -0.37
CA SER A 14 -0.18 -10.77 0.70
C SER A 14 0.92 -11.71 0.18
N ASP A 15 0.66 -12.44 -0.92
CA ASP A 15 1.61 -13.38 -1.52
C ASP A 15 2.85 -12.66 -2.06
N ASN A 16 2.65 -11.51 -2.73
CA ASN A 16 3.75 -10.70 -3.21
C ASN A 16 4.60 -10.15 -2.06
N LEU A 17 3.97 -9.75 -0.96
CA LEU A 17 4.66 -9.23 0.20
C LEU A 17 5.54 -10.29 0.88
N VAL A 18 5.03 -11.52 1.03
CA VAL A 18 5.81 -12.65 1.55
C VAL A 18 7.01 -12.94 0.65
N LYS A 19 6.79 -13.09 -0.66
CA LYS A 19 7.86 -13.36 -1.63
C LYS A 19 8.93 -12.27 -1.63
N CYS A 20 8.52 -11.02 -1.62
CA CYS A 20 9.44 -9.89 -1.56
C CYS A 20 10.24 -9.86 -0.25
N SER A 21 9.62 -10.24 0.87
CA SER A 21 10.32 -10.33 2.15
C SER A 21 11.39 -11.41 2.13
N GLU A 22 11.08 -12.59 1.57
CA GLU A 22 12.01 -13.71 1.40
C GLU A 22 13.18 -13.36 0.48
N GLU A 23 12.90 -12.78 -0.70
CA GLU A 23 13.92 -12.39 -1.68
C GLU A 23 14.90 -11.34 -1.13
N LEU A 24 14.40 -10.42 -0.30
CA LEU A 24 15.21 -9.38 0.33
C LEU A 24 15.91 -9.86 1.61
N GLY A 25 15.68 -11.11 2.05
CA GLY A 25 16.19 -11.63 3.30
C GLY A 25 15.70 -10.86 4.54
N THR A 26 14.56 -10.17 4.42
CA THR A 26 13.96 -9.41 5.52
C THR A 26 13.04 -10.29 6.36
N SER A 27 12.90 -9.97 7.65
CA SER A 27 12.03 -10.76 8.52
C SER A 27 10.57 -10.64 8.08
N THR A 28 9.89 -11.78 7.92
CA THR A 28 8.44 -11.83 7.67
C THR A 28 7.61 -11.37 8.86
N THR A 29 8.22 -11.21 10.04
CA THR A 29 7.55 -10.74 11.25
C THR A 29 7.43 -9.21 11.35
N SER A 30 8.19 -8.46 10.56
CA SER A 30 8.17 -6.99 10.56
C SER A 30 8.18 -6.48 9.13
N LEU A 31 7.12 -5.79 8.74
CA LEU A 31 7.00 -5.24 7.40
C LEU A 31 8.14 -4.24 7.10
N SER A 32 8.97 -4.56 6.12
CA SER A 32 9.96 -3.62 5.58
C SER A 32 9.33 -2.73 4.51
N ALA A 33 9.78 -1.47 4.44
CA ALA A 33 9.33 -0.56 3.39
C ALA A 33 9.76 -1.08 2.02
N GLU A 34 10.92 -1.72 1.94
CA GLU A 34 11.47 -2.32 0.73
C GLU A 34 10.63 -3.51 0.24
N ALA A 35 10.19 -4.40 1.14
CA ALA A 35 9.29 -5.49 0.77
C ALA A 35 7.92 -4.97 0.31
N LEU A 36 7.40 -3.93 0.97
CA LEU A 36 6.16 -3.27 0.57
C LEU A 36 6.28 -2.67 -0.84
N LEU A 37 7.35 -1.93 -1.13
CA LEU A 37 7.58 -1.37 -2.46
C LEU A 37 7.78 -2.44 -3.53
N CYS A 38 8.49 -3.52 -3.20
CA CYS A 38 8.62 -4.66 -4.10
C CYS A 38 7.24 -5.27 -4.41
N ALA A 39 6.38 -5.44 -3.42
CA ALA A 39 5.05 -6.01 -3.60
C ALA A 39 4.15 -5.11 -4.48
N MET A 40 4.22 -3.80 -4.27
CA MET A 40 3.49 -2.81 -5.08
C MET A 40 4.01 -2.73 -6.51
N GLY A 41 5.33 -2.81 -6.70
CA GLY A 41 5.95 -2.88 -8.03
C GLY A 41 5.47 -4.11 -8.82
N ARG A 42 5.29 -5.25 -8.15
CA ARG A 42 4.70 -6.47 -8.75
C ARG A 42 3.22 -6.34 -9.08
N ASP A 43 2.50 -5.42 -8.46
CA ASP A 43 1.10 -5.16 -8.84
C ASP A 43 0.99 -4.34 -10.12
N GLY A 44 1.97 -3.46 -10.37
CA GLY A 44 2.11 -2.70 -11.62
C GLY A 44 1.06 -1.60 -11.83
N LYS A 45 0.22 -1.32 -10.83
CA LYS A 45 -0.88 -0.34 -10.91
C LYS A 45 -0.75 0.85 -9.97
N LEU A 46 0.13 0.74 -8.96
CA LEU A 46 0.19 1.68 -7.84
C LEU A 46 1.39 2.63 -7.89
N LEU A 47 2.38 2.28 -8.72
CA LEU A 47 3.57 3.07 -8.95
C LEU A 47 3.60 3.52 -10.41
N ASP A 48 4.08 4.74 -10.65
CA ASP A 48 4.35 5.26 -12.00
C ASP A 48 5.69 4.71 -12.56
N ASP A 49 6.04 5.13 -13.76
CA ASP A 49 7.29 4.72 -14.44
C ASP A 49 8.56 5.15 -13.67
N ASN A 50 8.45 6.12 -12.75
CA ASN A 50 9.54 6.58 -11.89
C ASN A 50 9.60 5.80 -10.56
N GLY A 51 8.67 4.87 -10.33
CA GLY A 51 8.53 4.15 -9.08
C GLY A 51 7.95 5.02 -7.95
N GLU A 52 7.24 6.10 -8.28
CA GLU A 52 6.52 6.95 -7.33
C GLU A 52 5.05 6.54 -7.23
N TYR A 53 4.43 6.76 -6.07
CA TYR A 53 3.03 6.43 -5.87
C TYR A 53 2.09 7.27 -6.73
N ILE A 54 1.22 6.59 -7.47
CA ILE A 54 0.09 7.23 -8.14
C ILE A 54 -1.01 7.45 -7.08
N ARG A 55 -1.01 8.63 -6.45
CA ARG A 55 -1.85 8.96 -5.28
C ARG A 55 -3.30 8.47 -5.40
N ASP A 56 -3.96 8.84 -6.49
CA ASP A 56 -5.35 8.46 -6.72
C ASP A 56 -5.52 6.94 -6.85
N ALA A 57 -4.61 6.26 -7.55
CA ALA A 57 -4.67 4.81 -7.69
C ALA A 57 -4.55 4.12 -6.33
N VAL A 58 -3.62 4.57 -5.47
CA VAL A 58 -3.45 4.00 -4.12
C VAL A 58 -4.67 4.25 -3.23
N VAL A 59 -5.28 5.44 -3.28
CA VAL A 59 -6.49 5.75 -2.51
C VAL A 59 -7.69 4.93 -2.99
N GLN A 60 -7.82 4.73 -4.30
CA GLN A 60 -8.87 3.87 -4.86
C GLN A 60 -8.64 2.39 -4.53
N ASP A 61 -7.39 1.95 -4.46
CA ASP A 61 -6.99 0.57 -4.16
C ASP A 61 -7.56 0.05 -2.85
N LEU A 62 -7.75 0.94 -1.86
CA LEU A 62 -8.31 0.60 -0.56
C LEU A 62 -9.70 -0.06 -0.65
N LYS A 63 -10.47 0.23 -1.71
CA LYS A 63 -11.78 -0.39 -1.98
C LYS A 63 -11.69 -1.89 -2.24
N ASP A 64 -10.54 -2.35 -2.72
CA ASP A 64 -10.31 -3.74 -3.10
C ASP A 64 -9.78 -4.57 -1.92
N VAL A 65 -9.38 -3.92 -0.81
CA VAL A 65 -8.74 -4.57 0.35
C VAL A 65 -9.43 -4.28 1.69
N ILE A 66 -10.43 -3.39 1.72
CA ILE A 66 -11.24 -3.07 2.91
C ILE A 66 -12.72 -3.15 2.55
N SER A 67 -13.46 -4.05 3.20
CA SER A 67 -14.91 -4.22 3.01
C SER A 67 -15.76 -3.28 3.86
N ASP A 68 -15.35 -2.96 5.09
CA ASP A 68 -16.13 -2.11 5.98
C ASP A 68 -16.15 -0.65 5.50
N PRO A 69 -17.31 -0.06 5.20
CA PRO A 69 -17.38 1.29 4.63
C PRO A 69 -16.82 2.38 5.54
N SER A 70 -16.93 2.22 6.87
CA SER A 70 -16.44 3.21 7.83
C SER A 70 -14.92 3.18 7.93
N THR A 71 -14.35 1.98 7.90
CA THR A 71 -12.91 1.71 7.88
C THR A 71 -12.30 2.15 6.57
N LEU A 72 -12.96 1.88 5.43
CA LEU A 72 -12.54 2.34 4.12
C LEU A 72 -12.47 3.87 4.07
N LYS A 73 -13.53 4.55 4.52
CA LYS A 73 -13.57 6.01 4.55
C LYS A 73 -12.42 6.58 5.40
N ARG A 74 -12.21 6.01 6.59
CA ARG A 74 -11.12 6.41 7.49
C ARG A 74 -9.75 6.20 6.86
N ALA A 75 -9.52 5.05 6.22
CA ALA A 75 -8.26 4.73 5.55
C ALA A 75 -7.98 5.69 4.40
N GLN A 76 -8.98 6.02 3.60
CA GLN A 76 -8.87 7.01 2.51
C GLN A 76 -8.53 8.39 3.06
N GLU A 77 -9.24 8.86 4.10
CA GLU A 77 -8.95 10.16 4.73
C GLU A 77 -7.53 10.22 5.31
N MET A 78 -7.09 9.16 6.00
CA MET A 78 -5.72 9.06 6.53
C MET A 78 -4.67 9.11 5.41
N LEU A 79 -4.90 8.37 4.33
CA LEU A 79 -3.96 8.29 3.22
C LEU A 79 -3.87 9.61 2.44
N THR A 80 -5.02 10.18 2.07
CA THR A 80 -5.09 11.47 1.38
C THR A 80 -4.38 12.55 2.20
N LYS A 81 -4.70 12.64 3.49
CA LYS A 81 -4.05 13.62 4.36
C LYS A 81 -2.53 13.41 4.43
N CYS A 82 -2.07 12.17 4.55
CA CYS A 82 -0.63 11.89 4.61
C CYS A 82 0.10 12.25 3.30
N PHE A 83 -0.54 12.06 2.15
CA PHE A 83 0.00 12.52 0.86
C PHE A 83 0.04 14.04 0.74
N ASP A 84 -0.97 14.73 1.26
CA ASP A 84 -1.03 16.20 1.25
C ASP A 84 0.00 16.83 2.20
N ASP A 85 0.26 16.16 3.33
CA ASP A 85 1.29 16.55 4.31
C ASP A 85 2.72 16.16 3.87
N ASP A 86 2.91 15.50 2.72
CA ASP A 86 4.22 15.13 2.20
C ASP A 86 5.02 16.36 1.74
N GLN A 87 5.77 16.94 2.68
CA GLN A 87 6.76 18.00 2.46
C GLN A 87 8.19 17.46 2.38
N SER A 88 8.37 16.19 2.00
CA SER A 88 9.69 15.53 2.11
C SER A 88 10.79 16.18 1.27
N GLY A 89 10.45 17.03 0.29
CA GLY A 89 11.41 17.66 -0.63
C GLY A 89 12.24 16.65 -1.44
N SER A 90 11.90 15.37 -1.32
CA SER A 90 12.59 14.22 -1.90
C SER A 90 11.83 13.80 -3.16
N ILE A 91 12.51 13.18 -4.13
CA ILE A 91 11.88 12.65 -5.36
C ILE A 91 12.30 11.20 -5.59
N GLY A 92 11.50 10.47 -6.38
CA GLY A 92 11.79 9.10 -6.78
C GLY A 92 11.82 8.14 -5.58
N ARG A 93 12.69 7.12 -5.65
CA ARG A 93 12.70 6.00 -4.70
C ARG A 93 12.78 6.40 -3.23
N GLU A 94 13.57 7.42 -2.88
CA GLU A 94 13.69 7.88 -1.49
C GLU A 94 12.35 8.43 -0.97
N ARG A 95 11.65 9.20 -1.80
CA ARG A 95 10.32 9.72 -1.49
C ARG A 95 9.33 8.56 -1.33
N THR A 96 9.34 7.60 -2.24
CA THR A 96 8.45 6.44 -2.20
C THR A 96 8.64 5.63 -0.92
N ILE A 97 9.87 5.42 -0.46
CA ILE A 97 10.16 4.75 0.82
C ILE A 97 9.59 5.56 1.99
N LYS A 98 9.83 6.88 2.04
CA LYS A 98 9.31 7.74 3.11
C LYS A 98 7.78 7.71 3.18
N ILE A 99 7.12 7.78 2.03
CA ILE A 99 5.66 7.68 1.94
C ILE A 99 5.19 6.29 2.38
N ALA A 100 5.85 5.22 1.96
CA ALA A 100 5.50 3.87 2.35
C ALA A 100 5.48 3.74 3.89
N ILE A 101 6.55 4.20 4.55
CA ILE A 101 6.70 4.15 6.01
C ILE A 101 5.67 5.04 6.72
N LYS A 102 5.46 6.28 6.25
CA LYS A 102 4.63 7.25 6.95
C LYS A 102 3.14 7.09 6.69
N CYS A 103 2.77 6.74 5.47
CA CYS A 103 1.39 6.78 5.00
C CYS A 103 0.78 5.39 4.85
N ILE A 104 1.52 4.45 4.26
CA ILE A 104 0.93 3.16 3.86
C ILE A 104 1.00 2.14 4.99
N ILE A 105 2.17 1.94 5.60
CA ILE A 105 2.36 0.95 6.67
C ILE A 105 1.33 1.10 7.81
N PRO A 106 1.02 2.32 8.31
CA PRO A 106 0.02 2.49 9.38
C PRO A 106 -1.42 2.13 8.98
N ILE A 107 -1.71 2.03 7.67
CA ILE A 107 -3.04 1.71 7.15
C ILE A 107 -3.22 0.21 6.95
N LEU A 108 -2.15 -0.55 6.72
CA LEU A 108 -2.23 -1.99 6.47
C LEU A 108 -2.96 -2.80 7.55
N PRO A 109 -2.89 -2.48 8.86
CA PRO A 109 -3.70 -3.15 9.88
C PRO A 109 -5.22 -2.97 9.72
N LEU A 110 -5.66 -2.01 8.89
CA LEU A 110 -7.07 -1.78 8.56
C LEU A 110 -7.54 -2.67 7.39
N PHE A 111 -6.64 -3.37 6.71
CA PHE A 111 -7.00 -4.27 5.63
C PHE A 111 -7.73 -5.49 6.19
N ASP A 112 -8.66 -6.01 5.39
CA ASP A 112 -9.28 -7.28 5.72
C ASP A 112 -8.22 -8.40 5.71
N LYS A 113 -8.49 -9.46 6.47
CA LYS A 113 -7.62 -10.63 6.46
C LYS A 113 -7.84 -11.39 5.14
N PRO A 114 -6.76 -11.83 4.46
CA PRO A 114 -6.90 -12.72 3.32
C PRO A 114 -7.66 -13.99 3.75
N GLN A 115 -8.66 -14.39 2.97
CA GLN A 115 -9.37 -15.67 3.14
C GLN A 115 -8.61 -16.83 2.48
#